data_AF-V5HEY3-F1
#
_entry.id   AF-V5HEY3-F1
#
_cell.length_a   1.000
_cell.length_b   1.000
_cell.length_c   1.000
_cell.angle_alpha   90.00
_cell.angle_beta   90.00
_cell.angle_gamma   90.00
#
_symmetry.space_group_name_H-M   'P 1'
#
loop_
_entity.id
_entity.type
_entity.pdbx_description
1 polymer ?
#
loop_
_entity_poly.entity_id
_entity_poly.type
_entity_poly.pdbx_seq_one_letter_code
_entity_poly.pdbx_strand_id
1 'polypeptide(L)'
;MPLLTTKRVFWRGVVEELLWFLRGSTNAKELSERGVRIWDGNGSRQFLDSLGFVDREEGDLGPVYGFQWRHFGAPYRTMRADYGDEGVDQIKNLVETIKTNPNDRRMILCSWNPADLGKMALPPCHCLAQFYVYEDELSCQLYQRSADDGPGRAFQHRQLRPP
;
A
#
# COMPACT_ATOMS: atom_id res chain seq x y z
N MET A 1 -2.45 -19.27 9.58
CA MET A 1 -1.87 -18.25 8.69
C MET A 1 -1.52 -18.91 7.36
N PRO A 2 -2.17 -18.57 6.23
CA PRO A 2 -1.95 -19.27 4.95
C PRO A 2 -0.66 -18.77 4.29
N LEU A 3 0.46 -19.38 4.65
CA LEU A 3 1.73 -19.20 3.95
C LEU A 3 1.85 -20.32 2.92
N LEU A 4 2.25 -20.01 1.68
CA LEU A 4 2.62 -21.07 0.74
C LEU A 4 3.76 -21.89 1.35
N THR A 5 3.53 -23.17 1.58
CA THR A 5 4.53 -24.10 2.12
C THR A 5 5.47 -24.62 1.02
N THR A 6 5.12 -24.40 -0.24
CA THR A 6 5.86 -24.89 -1.42
C THR A 6 7.04 -23.99 -1.81
N LYS A 7 7.08 -22.74 -1.33
CA LYS A 7 8.17 -21.77 -1.58
C LYS A 7 8.38 -20.88 -0.36
N ARG A 8 9.63 -20.60 -0.02
CA ARG A 8 9.98 -19.71 1.09
C ARG A 8 9.57 -18.27 0.75
N VAL A 9 8.65 -17.70 1.54
CA VAL A 9 8.22 -16.30 1.41
C VAL A 9 9.12 -15.42 2.27
N PHE A 10 9.52 -14.25 1.75
CA PHE A 10 10.31 -13.27 2.49
C PHE A 10 9.43 -12.48 3.48
N TRP A 11 9.02 -13.13 4.58
CA TRP A 11 8.06 -12.61 5.56
C TRP A 11 8.47 -11.26 6.18
N ARG A 12 9.77 -11.08 6.50
CA ARG A 12 10.27 -9.81 7.04
C ARG A 12 9.97 -8.64 6.10
N GLY A 13 10.14 -8.85 4.80
CA GLY A 13 9.81 -7.84 3.79
C GLY A 13 8.34 -7.45 3.81
N VAL A 14 7.44 -8.43 3.88
CA VAL A 14 5.98 -8.20 3.92
C VAL A 14 5.60 -7.30 5.10
N VAL A 15 6.13 -7.60 6.29
CA VAL A 15 5.77 -6.89 7.52
C VAL A 15 6.33 -5.47 7.50
N GLU A 16 7.60 -5.28 7.14
CA GLU A 16 8.21 -3.95 7.06
C GLU A 16 7.52 -3.07 6.01
N GLU A 17 7.15 -3.63 4.86
CA GLU A 17 6.38 -2.93 3.82
C GLU A 17 4.99 -2.52 4.33
N LEU A 18 4.26 -3.43 4.98
CA LEU A 18 2.95 -3.10 5.54
C LEU A 18 3.04 -1.99 6.59
N LEU A 19 4.04 -2.06 7.48
CA LEU A 19 4.27 -1.01 8.47
C LEU A 19 4.64 0.32 7.81
N TRP A 20 5.38 0.28 6.71
CA TRP A 20 5.72 1.46 5.89
C TRP A 20 4.47 2.08 5.24
N PHE A 21 3.57 1.27 4.65
CA PHE A 21 2.27 1.74 4.16
C PHE A 21 1.42 2.35 5.28
N LEU A 22 1.33 1.69 6.43
CA LEU A 22 0.57 2.19 7.57
C LEU A 22 1.11 3.51 8.11
N ARG A 23 2.42 3.77 8.02
CA ARG A 23 3.00 5.08 8.37
C ARG A 23 2.71 6.19 7.35
N GLY A 24 2.20 5.86 6.17
CA GLY A 24 2.00 6.82 5.09
C GLY A 24 3.28 7.19 4.33
N SER A 25 4.38 6.49 4.57
CA SER A 25 5.66 6.82 3.95
C SER A 25 5.66 6.51 2.45
N THR A 26 6.40 7.32 1.70
CA THR A 26 6.63 7.19 0.25
C THR A 26 8.13 7.14 -0.08
N ASN A 27 8.98 7.08 0.94
CA ASN A 27 10.44 6.98 0.81
C ASN A 27 10.88 5.50 0.79
N ALA A 28 11.27 5.01 -0.38
CA ALA A 28 11.77 3.65 -0.54
C ALA A 28 13.03 3.34 0.29
N LYS A 29 13.86 4.36 0.57
CA LYS A 29 15.14 4.18 1.30
C LYS A 29 14.92 3.70 2.73
N GLU A 30 13.79 4.03 3.37
CA GLU A 30 13.44 3.50 4.70
C GLU A 30 13.37 1.96 4.71
N LEU A 31 12.89 1.36 3.62
CA LEU A 31 12.83 -0.09 3.47
C LEU A 31 14.22 -0.65 3.16
N SER A 32 14.97 0.01 2.27
CA SER A 32 16.33 -0.41 1.89
C SER A 32 17.28 -0.44 3.10
N GLU A 33 17.21 0.57 3.98
CA GLU A 33 17.97 0.67 5.24
C GLU A 33 17.66 -0.49 6.19
N ARG A 34 16.46 -1.07 6.10
CA ARG A 34 16.01 -2.25 6.86
C ARG A 34 16.27 -3.57 6.11
N GLY A 35 17.01 -3.50 5.01
CA GLY A 35 17.34 -4.64 4.16
C GLY A 35 16.14 -5.20 3.40
N VAL A 36 15.14 -4.37 3.09
CA VAL A 36 13.98 -4.71 2.26
C VAL A 36 14.05 -3.91 0.97
N ARG A 37 14.45 -4.56 -0.13
CA ARG A 37 14.82 -3.91 -1.40
C ARG A 37 13.77 -4.00 -2.50
N ILE A 38 12.52 -4.28 -2.14
CA ILE A 38 11.44 -4.54 -3.09
C ILE A 38 11.07 -3.29 -3.93
N TRP A 39 11.36 -2.09 -3.42
CA TRP A 39 11.09 -0.81 -4.08
C TRP A 39 12.33 -0.12 -4.67
N ASP A 40 13.55 -0.65 -4.46
CA ASP A 40 14.80 -0.03 -4.91
C ASP A 40 14.81 0.23 -6.42
N GLY A 41 14.32 -0.73 -7.21
CA GLY A 41 14.25 -0.61 -8.67
C GLY A 41 13.33 0.54 -9.11
N ASN A 42 12.13 0.63 -8.53
CA ASN A 42 11.16 1.68 -8.85
C ASN A 42 11.56 3.06 -8.28
N GLY A 43 12.36 3.09 -7.22
CA GLY A 43 12.87 4.32 -6.62
C GLY A 43 14.18 4.82 -7.24
N SER A 44 14.82 4.04 -8.12
CA SER A 44 16.12 4.39 -8.71
C SER A 44 16.06 5.64 -9.57
N ARG A 45 17.16 6.41 -9.61
CA ARG A 45 17.29 7.60 -10.47
C ARG A 45 16.90 7.31 -11.92
N GLN A 46 17.43 6.22 -12.48
CA GLN A 46 17.17 5.81 -13.86
C GLN A 46 15.68 5.58 -14.13
N PHE A 47 14.98 4.90 -13.21
CA PHE A 47 13.57 4.59 -13.40
C PHE A 47 12.69 5.84 -13.25
N LEU A 48 12.97 6.69 -12.25
CA LEU A 48 12.26 7.95 -12.07
C LEU A 48 12.46 8.90 -13.28
N ASP A 49 13.66 8.96 -13.85
CA ASP A 49 13.93 9.74 -15.07
C ASP A 49 13.17 9.19 -16.28
N SER A 50 13.07 7.86 -16.40
CA SER A 50 12.30 7.23 -17.48
C SER A 50 10.79 7.56 -17.43
N LEU A 51 10.29 7.96 -16.26
CA LEU A 51 8.92 8.43 -16.03
C LEU A 51 8.78 9.96 -16.15
N GLY A 52 9.86 10.68 -16.41
CA GLY A 52 9.89 12.14 -16.50
C GLY A 52 10.00 12.87 -15.15
N PHE A 53 10.27 12.16 -14.05
CA PHE A 53 10.41 12.75 -12.72
C PHE A 53 11.85 13.21 -12.43
N VAL A 54 12.42 14.05 -13.30
CA VAL A 54 13.82 14.47 -13.25
C VAL A 54 14.20 15.21 -11.96
N ASP A 55 13.28 16.02 -11.41
CA ASP A 55 13.51 16.81 -10.19
C ASP A 55 13.13 16.07 -8.89
N ARG A 56 12.55 14.87 -9.00
CA ARG A 56 12.13 14.07 -7.86
C ARG A 56 13.33 13.41 -7.21
N GLU A 57 13.47 13.45 -5.89
CA GLU A 57 14.59 12.81 -5.20
C GLU A 57 14.58 11.28 -5.42
N GLU A 58 15.77 10.67 -5.59
CA GLU A 58 15.89 9.22 -5.66
C GLU A 58 15.31 8.56 -4.39
N GLY A 59 14.48 7.53 -4.59
CA GLY A 59 13.73 6.85 -3.54
C GLY A 59 12.33 7.42 -3.29
N ASP A 60 11.99 8.61 -3.81
CA ASP A 60 10.65 9.16 -3.71
C ASP A 60 9.71 8.46 -4.71
N LEU A 61 8.80 7.64 -4.20
CA LEU A 61 7.89 6.86 -5.03
C LEU A 61 6.66 7.66 -5.50
N GLY A 62 6.52 8.92 -5.08
CA GLY A 62 5.30 9.70 -5.27
C GLY A 62 4.17 9.25 -4.33
N PRO A 63 2.92 9.67 -4.59
CA PRO A 63 1.77 9.42 -3.73
C PRO A 63 1.24 7.98 -3.86
N VAL A 64 2.07 6.97 -3.57
CA VAL A 64 1.75 5.54 -3.64
C VAL A 64 0.94 5.06 -2.41
N TYR A 65 0.69 3.76 -2.29
CA TYR A 65 -0.16 3.10 -1.28
C TYR A 65 -0.29 3.84 0.07
N GLY A 66 0.80 3.97 0.83
CA GLY A 66 0.76 4.55 2.17
C GLY A 66 0.19 5.98 2.17
N PHE A 67 0.62 6.80 1.22
CA PHE A 67 0.09 8.15 1.05
C PHE A 67 -1.42 8.12 0.76
N GLN A 68 -1.88 7.26 -0.15
CA GLN A 68 -3.31 7.14 -0.42
C GLN A 68 -4.08 6.63 0.80
N TRP A 69 -3.48 5.77 1.63
CA TRP A 69 -4.15 5.22 2.82
C TRP A 69 -4.31 6.23 3.96
N ARG A 70 -3.36 7.16 4.11
CA ARG A 70 -3.34 8.13 5.22
C ARG A 70 -3.73 9.56 4.80
N HIS A 71 -3.58 9.90 3.52
CA HIS A 71 -3.71 11.25 2.98
C HIS A 71 -4.44 11.27 1.61
N PHE A 72 -5.46 10.43 1.42
CA PHE A 72 -6.15 10.33 0.12
C PHE A 72 -6.66 11.69 -0.36
N GLY A 73 -6.29 12.10 -1.57
CA GLY A 73 -6.69 13.37 -2.17
C GLY A 73 -5.89 14.61 -1.72
N ALA A 74 -4.93 14.46 -0.80
CA ALA A 74 -4.01 15.55 -0.47
C ALA A 74 -3.05 15.86 -1.64
N PRO A 75 -2.69 17.12 -1.89
CA PRO A 75 -1.69 17.46 -2.90
C PRO A 75 -0.30 16.93 -2.51
N TYR A 76 0.21 15.94 -3.25
CA TYR A 76 1.55 15.43 -3.03
C TYR A 76 2.62 16.50 -3.31
N ARG A 77 3.59 16.62 -2.40
CA ARG A 77 4.72 17.54 -2.49
C ARG A 77 6.02 16.77 -2.68
N THR A 78 6.52 16.13 -1.64
CA THR A 78 7.71 15.27 -1.66
C THR A 78 7.59 14.18 -0.60
N MET A 79 8.44 13.16 -0.65
CA MET A 79 8.51 12.14 0.40
C MET A 79 8.98 12.65 1.77
N ARG A 80 9.46 13.91 1.85
CA ARG A 80 9.95 14.55 3.09
C ARG A 80 8.96 15.54 3.68
N ALA A 81 7.92 15.90 2.93
CA ALA A 81 6.92 16.84 3.42
C ALA A 81 6.13 16.22 4.57
N ASP A 82 5.84 17.04 5.58
CA ASP A 82 4.79 16.71 6.53
C ASP A 82 3.44 16.96 5.86
N TYR A 83 2.57 15.96 5.90
CA TYR A 83 1.21 16.04 5.37
C TYR A 83 0.17 16.17 6.49
N GLY A 84 0.55 16.02 7.76
CA GLY A 84 -0.35 16.17 8.91
C GLY A 84 -1.69 15.45 8.73
N ASP A 85 -2.79 16.20 8.85
CA ASP A 85 -4.16 15.72 8.64
C ASP A 85 -4.70 16.07 7.24
N GLU A 86 -3.84 16.36 6.26
CA GLU A 86 -4.28 16.63 4.88
C GLU A 86 -4.86 15.37 4.22
N GLY A 87 -5.94 15.56 3.46
CA GLY A 87 -6.62 14.48 2.74
C GLY A 87 -7.54 13.66 3.65
N VAL A 88 -7.82 12.41 3.24
CA VAL A 88 -8.64 11.47 4.00
C VAL A 88 -7.78 10.34 4.55
N ASP A 89 -7.77 10.19 5.88
CA ASP A 89 -7.14 9.05 6.56
C ASP A 89 -8.09 7.83 6.55
N GLN A 90 -7.97 7.03 5.49
CA GLN A 90 -8.81 5.84 5.27
C GLN A 90 -8.57 4.78 6.35
N ILE A 91 -7.35 4.64 6.88
CA ILE A 91 -7.03 3.67 7.93
C ILE A 91 -7.71 4.05 9.23
N LYS A 92 -7.65 5.32 9.63
CA LYS A 92 -8.33 5.83 10.82
C LYS A 92 -9.83 5.60 10.72
N ASN A 93 -10.44 6.00 9.60
CA ASN A 93 -11.87 5.82 9.35
C ASN A 93 -12.29 4.35 9.38
N LEU A 94 -11.48 3.46 8.78
CA LEU A 94 -11.72 2.02 8.78
C LEU A 94 -11.71 1.46 10.21
N VAL A 95 -10.66 1.74 10.99
CA VAL A 95 -10.52 1.24 12.36
C VAL A 95 -11.63 1.77 13.27
N GLU A 96 -12.01 3.03 13.11
CA GLU A 96 -13.14 3.61 13.84
C GLU A 96 -14.46 2.91 13.48
N THR A 97 -14.72 2.72 12.18
CA THR A 97 -15.94 2.05 11.70
C THR A 97 -16.04 0.61 12.18
N ILE A 98 -14.93 -0.16 12.17
CA ILE A 98 -14.90 -1.52 12.71
C ILE A 98 -15.33 -1.54 14.20
N LYS A 99 -14.93 -0.53 14.97
CA LYS A 99 -15.23 -0.45 16.41
C LYS A 99 -16.63 0.06 16.72
N THR A 100 -17.14 1.00 15.94
CA THR A 100 -18.39 1.73 16.27
C THR A 100 -19.58 1.28 15.44
N ASN A 101 -19.35 0.79 14.21
CA ASN A 101 -20.38 0.34 13.28
C ASN A 101 -19.89 -0.86 12.43
N PRO A 102 -19.65 -2.04 13.05
CA PRO A 102 -19.05 -3.19 12.38
C PRO A 102 -19.88 -3.76 11.22
N ASN A 103 -21.19 -3.47 11.16
CA ASN A 103 -22.09 -3.90 10.09
C ASN A 103 -22.06 -2.94 8.88
N ASP A 104 -21.23 -1.90 8.90
CA ASP A 104 -21.11 -0.96 7.79
C ASP A 104 -20.57 -1.65 6.53
N ARG A 105 -21.27 -1.46 5.41
CA ARG A 105 -20.92 -2.08 4.12
C ARG A 105 -19.94 -1.25 3.29
N ARG A 106 -19.44 -0.13 3.85
CA ARG A 106 -18.56 0.86 3.19
C ARG A 106 -17.15 0.89 3.79
N MET A 107 -16.79 -0.11 4.60
CA MET A 107 -15.44 -0.29 5.12
C MET A 107 -14.48 -0.67 3.98
N ILE A 108 -13.99 0.35 3.26
CA ILE A 108 -13.17 0.21 2.06
C ILE A 108 -11.88 1.01 2.23
N LEU A 109 -10.78 0.41 1.81
CA LEU A 109 -9.48 1.04 1.64
C LEU A 109 -9.13 1.05 0.15
N CYS A 110 -8.93 2.22 -0.45
CA CYS A 110 -8.65 2.37 -1.87
C CYS A 110 -7.29 3.03 -2.09
N SER A 111 -6.39 2.35 -2.81
CA SER A 111 -5.10 2.90 -3.24
C SER A 111 -5.17 3.54 -4.63
N TRP A 112 -6.23 3.26 -5.39
CA TRP A 112 -6.36 3.67 -6.80
C TRP A 112 -6.97 5.08 -6.90
N ASN A 113 -6.12 6.10 -6.99
CA ASN A 113 -6.52 7.49 -7.18
C ASN A 113 -6.17 7.97 -8.61
N PRO A 114 -7.15 8.07 -9.53
CA PRO A 114 -6.93 8.49 -10.91
C PRO A 114 -6.20 9.83 -11.06
N ALA A 115 -6.42 10.78 -10.14
CA ALA A 115 -5.79 12.10 -10.20
C ALA A 115 -4.28 12.07 -9.90
N ASP A 116 -3.82 11.01 -9.24
CA ASP A 116 -2.43 10.87 -8.79
C ASP A 116 -1.66 9.76 -9.53
N LEU A 117 -2.30 8.94 -10.37
CA LEU A 117 -1.64 7.84 -11.08
C LEU A 117 -0.41 8.31 -11.87
N GLY A 118 -0.51 9.44 -12.57
CA GLY A 118 0.58 10.04 -13.33
C GLY A 118 1.72 10.63 -12.47
N LYS A 119 1.56 10.63 -11.13
CA LYS A 119 2.57 11.10 -10.18
C LYS A 119 3.26 9.94 -9.46
N MET A 120 2.77 8.70 -9.57
CA MET A 120 3.33 7.55 -8.88
C MET A 120 4.47 6.94 -9.69
N ALA A 121 5.52 6.47 -9.02
CA ALA A 121 6.57 5.67 -9.67
C ALA A 121 5.98 4.36 -10.23
N LEU A 122 5.04 3.75 -9.51
CA LEU A 122 4.31 2.58 -9.99
C LEU A 122 2.84 2.66 -9.53
N PRO A 123 1.86 2.65 -10.45
CA PRO A 123 0.46 2.55 -10.09
C PRO A 123 0.16 1.29 -9.24
N PRO A 124 -0.67 1.39 -8.21
CA PRO A 124 -0.85 0.30 -7.26
C PRO A 124 -1.47 -0.93 -7.93
N CYS A 125 -0.91 -2.11 -7.66
CA CYS A 125 -1.48 -3.39 -8.10
C CYS A 125 -2.63 -3.81 -7.19
N HIS A 126 -2.50 -3.58 -5.88
CA HIS A 126 -3.55 -3.78 -4.88
C HIS A 126 -4.42 -2.52 -4.80
N CYS A 127 -5.50 -2.50 -5.59
CA CYS A 127 -6.26 -1.27 -5.80
C CYS A 127 -7.24 -0.99 -4.67
N LEU A 128 -7.91 -2.02 -4.15
CA LEU A 128 -9.02 -1.85 -3.23
C LEU A 128 -9.11 -3.04 -2.27
N ALA A 129 -9.33 -2.77 -0.99
CA ALA A 129 -9.65 -3.77 0.03
C ALA A 129 -10.99 -3.42 0.70
N GLN A 130 -11.91 -4.38 0.76
CA GLN A 130 -13.17 -4.24 1.49
C GLN A 130 -13.16 -5.13 2.73
N PHE A 131 -13.64 -4.60 3.86
CA PHE A 131 -13.70 -5.31 5.13
C PHE A 131 -15.16 -5.61 5.50
N TYR A 132 -15.35 -6.71 6.23
CA TYR A 132 -16.66 -7.17 6.70
C TYR A 132 -16.49 -7.82 8.07
N VAL A 133 -17.40 -7.53 9.00
CA VAL A 133 -17.42 -8.12 10.34
C VAL A 133 -18.70 -8.93 10.51
N TYR A 134 -18.58 -10.16 11.00
CA TYR A 134 -19.71 -11.03 11.31
C TYR A 134 -19.32 -11.97 12.46
N GLU A 135 -20.19 -12.10 13.47
CA GLU A 135 -19.95 -12.96 14.65
C GLU A 135 -18.54 -12.78 15.26
N ASP A 136 -18.11 -11.52 15.44
CA ASP A 136 -16.78 -11.12 15.94
C ASP A 136 -15.58 -11.55 15.05
N GLU A 137 -15.84 -12.04 13.84
CA GLU A 137 -14.81 -12.34 12.85
C GLU A 137 -14.66 -11.21 11.82
N LEU A 138 -13.40 -10.81 11.55
CA LEU A 138 -13.07 -9.82 10.53
C LEU A 138 -12.60 -10.50 9.25
N SER A 139 -13.34 -10.30 8.16
CA SER A 139 -12.98 -10.70 6.81
C SER A 139 -12.45 -9.51 6.00
N CYS A 140 -11.54 -9.79 5.07
CA CYS A 140 -11.00 -8.82 4.12
C CYS A 140 -11.12 -9.37 2.69
N GLN A 141 -11.49 -8.54 1.73
CA GLN A 141 -11.48 -8.85 0.31
C GLN A 141 -10.58 -7.86 -0.43
N LEU A 142 -9.49 -8.36 -1.01
CA LEU A 142 -8.55 -7.58 -1.81
C LEU A 142 -8.81 -7.75 -3.31
N TYR A 143 -9.04 -6.65 -4.00
CA TYR A 143 -9.04 -6.57 -5.46
C TYR A 143 -7.66 -6.14 -5.97
N GLN A 144 -7.08 -6.98 -6.84
CA GLN A 144 -5.76 -6.76 -7.42
C GLN A 144 -5.88 -6.69 -8.95
N ARG A 145 -5.53 -5.55 -9.54
CA ARG A 145 -5.68 -5.33 -11.00
C ARG A 145 -4.69 -6.12 -11.85
N SER A 146 -3.57 -6.53 -11.27
CA SER A 146 -2.48 -7.23 -11.94
C SER A 146 -1.76 -8.10 -10.92
N ALA A 147 -1.71 -9.40 -11.21
CA ALA A 147 -1.03 -10.38 -10.39
C ALA A 147 -0.03 -11.11 -11.26
N ASP A 148 1.26 -10.92 -10.99
CA ASP A 148 2.29 -11.71 -11.64
C ASP A 148 2.20 -13.16 -11.14
N ASP A 149 2.04 -14.09 -12.06
CA ASP A 149 1.91 -15.52 -11.82
C ASP A 149 3.17 -16.18 -11.19
N GLY A 150 4.25 -15.40 -11.02
CA GLY A 150 5.51 -15.75 -10.36
C GLY A 150 5.57 -15.38 -8.85
N PRO A 151 6.72 -14.93 -8.31
CA PRO A 151 6.93 -14.74 -6.86
C PRO A 151 5.95 -13.77 -6.17
N GLY A 152 5.23 -12.93 -6.93
CA GLY A 152 4.21 -12.02 -6.43
C GLY A 152 3.04 -12.72 -5.72
N ARG A 153 2.50 -13.81 -6.28
CA ARG A 153 1.36 -14.53 -5.66
C ARG A 153 1.70 -15.19 -4.31
N ALA A 154 2.95 -15.63 -4.12
CA ALA A 154 3.39 -16.21 -2.84
C ALA A 154 3.40 -15.20 -1.69
N PHE A 155 3.60 -13.93 -2.02
CA PHE A 155 3.51 -12.81 -1.08
C PHE A 155 2.04 -12.44 -0.76
N GLN A 156 1.10 -12.77 -1.65
CA GLN A 156 -0.24 -12.16 -1.71
C GLN A 156 -1.38 -13.06 -1.21
N HIS A 157 -1.25 -14.39 -1.18
CA HIS A 157 -2.33 -15.33 -0.82
C HIS A 157 -2.84 -15.27 0.64
N ARG A 158 -2.60 -14.19 1.39
CA ARG A 158 -2.96 -14.08 2.81
C ARG A 158 -4.32 -13.46 3.13
N GLN A 159 -5.03 -12.80 2.20
CA GLN A 159 -6.20 -12.01 2.61
C GLN A 159 -7.58 -12.57 2.28
N LEU A 160 -7.72 -13.69 1.57
CA LEU A 160 -9.04 -14.13 1.11
C LEU A 160 -9.25 -15.63 1.20
N ARG A 161 -9.59 -16.11 2.40
CA ARG A 161 -10.50 -17.27 2.61
C ARG A 161 -11.16 -17.16 3.99
N PRO A 162 -12.46 -16.81 4.08
CA PRO A 162 -13.37 -17.48 4.99
C PRO A 162 -13.89 -18.78 4.30
N PRO A 163 -14.51 -19.71 5.06
CA PRO A 163 -14.20 -21.15 5.14
C PRO A 163 -14.20 -21.95 3.83
#